data_AF-A0A920VBX6-F1
#
_entry.id   AF-A0A920VBX6-F1
#
_cell.length_a   1.000
_cell.length_b   1.000
_cell.length_c   1.000
_cell.angle_alpha   90.00
_cell.angle_beta   90.00
_cell.angle_gamma   90.00
#
_symmetry.space_group_name_H-M   'P 1'
#
loop_
_entity.id
_entity.type
_entity.pdbx_description
1 polymer ?
#
loop_
_entity_poly.entity_id
_entity_poly.type
_entity_poly.pdbx_seq_one_letter_code
_entity_poly.pdbx_strand_id
1 'polypeptide(L)' 'MGPLGPGTEVPNGARVPGTSFELDPVKAAWDIGCMIRWLDFNDTWLAAEWGHPSDNLGAILAVADYFSRNALASGGAPLP' A
#
# COMPACT_ATOMS: atom_id res chain seq x y z
N MET A 1 -7.31 9.68 3.36
CA MET A 1 -5.93 9.17 3.46
C MET A 1 -5.26 9.67 4.72
N GLY A 2 -4.22 8.97 5.19
CA GLY A 2 -3.44 9.34 6.38
C GLY A 2 -3.56 8.35 7.54
N PRO A 3 -2.88 8.60 8.68
CA PRO A 3 -2.85 7.69 9.83
C PRO A 3 -4.24 7.45 10.45
N LEU A 4 -4.40 6.30 11.13
CA LEU A 4 -5.65 5.92 11.81
C LEU A 4 -6.02 6.87 12.96
N GLY A 5 -5.01 7.43 13.64
CA GLY A 5 -5.18 8.40 14.71
C GLY A 5 -4.29 9.65 14.53
N PRO A 6 -4.70 10.80 15.06
CA PRO A 6 -3.84 11.99 15.10
C PRO A 6 -2.52 11.68 15.85
N GLY A 7 -1.40 12.09 15.26
CA GLY A 7 -0.07 11.89 15.85
C GLY A 7 0.44 10.44 15.85
N THR A 8 -0.26 9.50 15.18
CA THR A 8 0.27 8.15 14.99
C THR A 8 1.49 8.20 14.07
N GLU A 9 2.62 7.76 14.60
CA GLU A 9 3.84 7.51 13.85
C GLU A 9 4.10 6.01 13.76
N VAL A 10 4.48 5.54 12.58
CA VAL A 10 4.86 4.15 12.35
C VAL A 10 6.28 4.14 11.79
N PRO A 11 7.31 4.02 12.64
CA PRO A 11 8.69 3.98 12.16
C PRO A 11 8.88 2.84 11.16
N ASN A 12 9.45 3.15 9.99
CA ASN A 12 9.62 2.21 8.88
C ASN A 12 8.29 1.63 8.37
N GLY A 13 7.21 2.41 8.46
CA GLY A 13 5.90 2.06 7.92
C GLY A 13 5.89 1.94 6.39
N ALA A 14 4.80 1.47 5.82
CA ALA A 14 4.60 1.49 4.37
C ALA A 14 4.33 2.92 3.88
N ARG A 15 4.94 3.32 2.76
CA ARG A 15 4.71 4.63 2.13
C ARG A 15 3.51 4.59 1.20
N VAL A 16 2.75 5.68 1.16
CA VAL A 16 1.67 5.89 0.19
C VAL A 16 2.18 6.76 -0.97
N PRO A 17 2.25 6.26 -2.22
CA PRO A 17 2.78 7.01 -3.36
C PRO A 17 2.11 8.36 -3.57
N GLY A 18 2.88 9.37 -3.95
CA GLY A 18 2.38 10.74 -4.18
C GLY A 18 2.01 11.50 -2.89
N THR A 19 2.33 10.96 -1.71
CA THR A 19 2.11 11.62 -0.41
C THR A 19 3.38 11.56 0.45
N SER A 20 3.38 12.27 1.58
CA SER A 20 4.40 12.14 2.63
C SER A 20 4.01 11.13 3.72
N PHE A 21 2.95 10.34 3.52
CA PHE A 21 2.45 9.43 4.55
C PHE A 21 3.30 8.17 4.64
N GLU A 22 3.59 7.80 5.88
CA GLU A 22 4.21 6.55 6.29
C GLU A 22 3.32 5.92 7.35
N LEU A 23 2.69 4.79 7.02
CA LEU A 23 1.55 4.23 7.75
C LEU A 23 1.80 2.76 8.08
N ASP A 24 0.97 2.20 8.96
CA ASP A 24 0.91 0.75 9.11
C ASP A 24 0.48 0.10 7.77
N PRO A 25 0.92 -1.13 7.47
CA PRO A 25 0.68 -1.74 6.16
C PRO A 25 -0.80 -1.95 5.85
N VAL A 26 -1.67 -2.08 6.86
CA VAL A 26 -3.12 -2.22 6.64
C VAL A 26 -3.70 -0.89 6.14
N LYS A 27 -3.37 0.21 6.81
CA LYS A 27 -3.87 1.53 6.40
C LYS A 27 -3.23 2.03 5.11
N ALA A 28 -1.96 1.74 4.85
CA ALA A 28 -1.32 2.01 3.57
C ALA A 28 -1.97 1.21 2.43
N ALA A 29 -2.27 -0.07 2.64
CA ALA A 29 -2.95 -0.90 1.62
C ALA A 29 -4.32 -0.32 1.26
N TRP A 30 -5.09 0.13 2.26
CA TRP A 30 -6.36 0.80 2.04
C TRP A 30 -6.21 2.09 1.24
N ASP A 31 -5.27 2.97 1.64
CA ASP A 31 -5.05 4.25 0.94
C ASP A 31 -4.63 4.03 -0.52
N ILE A 32 -3.69 3.12 -0.78
CA ILE A 32 -3.21 2.80 -2.13
C ILE A 32 -4.34 2.20 -2.96
N GLY A 33 -5.07 1.20 -2.43
CA GLY A 33 -6.19 0.56 -3.11
C GLY A 33 -7.29 1.56 -3.48
N CYS A 34 -7.67 2.43 -2.55
CA CYS A 34 -8.63 3.50 -2.82
C CYS A 34 -8.14 4.47 -3.90
N MET A 35 -6.87 4.88 -3.86
CA MET A 35 -6.30 5.79 -4.86
C MET A 35 -6.34 5.21 -6.27
N ILE A 36 -5.84 3.97 -6.45
CA ILE A 36 -5.70 3.38 -7.79
C ILE A 36 -7.05 3.08 -8.43
N ARG A 37 -8.08 2.79 -7.62
CA ARG A 37 -9.43 2.52 -8.10
C ARG A 37 -10.30 3.77 -8.26
N TRP A 38 -9.93 4.90 -7.66
CA TRP A 38 -10.80 6.07 -7.48
C TRP A 38 -11.44 6.60 -8.76
N LEU A 39 -10.67 6.69 -9.85
CA LEU A 39 -11.12 7.27 -11.12
C LEU A 39 -11.64 6.23 -12.12
N ASP A 40 -11.65 4.95 -11.74
CA ASP A 40 -12.08 3.85 -12.62
C ASP A 40 -11.31 3.77 -13.96
N PHE A 41 -10.02 4.10 -13.90
CA PHE A 41 -9.10 4.04 -15.05
C PHE A 41 -8.02 2.96 -14.91
N ASN A 42 -8.04 2.20 -13.81
CA ASN A 42 -7.18 1.03 -13.67
C ASN A 42 -7.68 -0.14 -14.53
N ASP A 43 -6.89 -1.21 -14.59
CA ASP A 43 -7.17 -2.35 -15.47
C ASP A 43 -8.56 -2.97 -15.22
N THR A 44 -9.05 -3.74 -16.17
CA THR A 44 -10.34 -4.43 -16.03
C THR A 44 -10.23 -5.84 -16.56
N TRP A 45 -10.84 -6.78 -15.84
CA TRP A 45 -10.99 -8.17 -16.24
C TRP A 45 -12.49 -8.49 -16.43
N LEU A 46 -12.84 -8.89 -17.66
CA LEU A 46 -14.21 -9.20 -18.05
C LEU A 46 -14.41 -10.72 -18.11
N ALA A 47 -15.17 -11.27 -17.17
CA ALA A 47 -15.54 -12.69 -17.11
C ALA A 47 -17.00 -12.86 -16.67
N ALA A 48 -17.36 -14.03 -16.12
CA ALA A 48 -18.67 -14.25 -15.51
C ALA A 48 -18.94 -13.26 -14.36
N GLU A 49 -17.88 -12.86 -13.66
CA GLU A 49 -17.86 -11.72 -12.74
C GLU A 49 -16.87 -10.69 -13.29
N TRP A 50 -17.18 -9.40 -13.09
CA TRP A 50 -16.32 -8.31 -13.53
C TRP A 50 -15.48 -7.83 -12.37
N GLY A 51 -14.24 -7.40 -12.65
CA GLY A 51 -13.38 -6.88 -11.60
C GLY A 51 -12.15 -6.16 -12.11
N HIS A 52 -11.40 -5.60 -11.18
CA HIS A 52 -10.15 -4.86 -11.44
C HIS A 52 -9.02 -5.56 -10.70
N PRO A 53 -8.28 -6.50 -11.33
CA PRO A 53 -7.23 -7.24 -10.65
C PRO A 53 -6.16 -6.36 -10.02
N SER A 54 -5.88 -5.18 -10.61
CA SER A 54 -4.94 -4.20 -10.06
C SER A 54 -5.31 -3.69 -8.67
N ASP A 55 -6.55 -3.84 -8.19
CA ASP A 55 -6.95 -3.47 -6.83
C ASP A 55 -6.11 -4.18 -5.75
N ASN A 56 -5.58 -5.38 -6.06
CA ASN A 56 -4.70 -6.13 -5.16
C ASN A 56 -3.31 -5.49 -4.99
N LEU A 57 -2.94 -4.56 -5.87
CA LEU A 57 -1.66 -3.85 -5.78
C LEU A 57 -1.53 -3.06 -4.47
N GLY A 58 -2.64 -2.58 -3.90
CA GLY A 58 -2.62 -1.89 -2.61
C GLY A 58 -2.03 -2.76 -1.49
N ALA A 59 -2.52 -3.98 -1.34
CA ALA A 59 -2.01 -4.92 -0.34
C ALA A 59 -0.59 -5.40 -0.65
N ILE A 60 -0.32 -5.78 -1.91
CA ILE A 60 0.99 -6.27 -2.33
C ILE A 60 2.07 -5.20 -2.06
N LEU A 61 1.84 -3.98 -2.53
CA LEU A 61 2.82 -2.89 -2.42
C LEU A 61 3.02 -2.47 -0.97
N ALA A 62 1.95 -2.29 -0.19
CA ALA A 62 2.06 -1.87 1.20
C ALA A 62 2.81 -2.89 2.07
N VAL A 63 2.49 -4.18 1.92
CA VAL A 63 3.14 -5.24 2.70
C VAL A 63 4.60 -5.41 2.26
N ALA A 64 4.88 -5.38 0.95
CA ALA A 64 6.23 -5.52 0.44
C ALA A 64 7.15 -4.37 0.86
N ASP A 65 6.66 -3.12 0.80
CA ASP A 65 7.40 -1.94 1.26
C ASP A 65 7.65 -2.02 2.77
N TYR A 66 6.63 -2.32 3.57
CA TYR A 66 6.78 -2.47 5.02
C TYR A 66 7.86 -3.49 5.40
N PHE A 67 7.83 -4.70 4.83
CA PHE A 67 8.84 -5.72 5.13
C PHE A 67 10.24 -5.32 4.66
N SER A 68 10.36 -4.76 3.45
CA SER A 68 11.64 -4.34 2.90
C SER A 68 12.29 -3.24 3.74
N ARG A 69 11.50 -2.25 4.18
CA ARG A 69 11.96 -1.16 5.03
C ARG A 69 12.40 -1.64 6.41
N ASN A 70 11.65 -2.56 7.02
CA ASN A 70 12.01 -3.13 8.32
C ASN A 70 13.25 -4.04 8.24
N ALA A 71 13.42 -4.79 7.14
CA ALA A 71 14.60 -5.60 6.90
C ALA A 71 15.86 -4.72 6.77
N LEU A 72 15.78 -3.65 5.97
CA LEU A 72 16.86 -2.66 5.82
C LEU A 72 17.22 -1.98 7.15
N ALA A 73 16.21 -1.58 7.93
CA ALA A 73 16.42 -0.98 9.25
C ALA A 73 17.13 -1.94 10.24
N SER A 74 16.96 -3.24 10.05
CA SER A 74 17.60 -4.30 10.84
C SER A 74 18.94 -4.78 10.26
N GLY A 75 19.46 -4.13 9.21
CA GLY A 75 20.72 -4.49 8.54
C GLY A 75 20.64 -5.68 7.59
N GLY A 76 19.43 -6.14 7.24
CA GLY A 76 19.17 -7.18 6.26
C GLY A 76 19.02 -6.64 4.83
N ALA A 77 18.69 -7.55 3.90
CA ALA A 77 18.32 -7.20 2.52
C ALA A 77 16.78 -7.01 2.40
N PRO A 78 16.31 -6.13 1.49
CA PRO A 78 14.87 -5.99 1.22
C PRO A 78 14.31 -7.23 0.52
N LEU A 79 12.99 -7.28 0.31
CA LEU A 79 12.38 -8.34 -0.50
C LEU A 79 12.95 -8.30 -1.95
N PRO A 80 13.12 -9.48 -2.58
CA PRO A 80 13.68 -9.59 -3.94
C PRO A 80 12.78 -8.98 -5.02
#